data_AF-A0A1H8GZT7-F1
#
_entry.id   AF-A0A1H8GZT7-F1
#
_cell.length_a   1.000
_cell.length_b   1.000
_cell.length_c   1.000
_cell.angle_alpha   90.00
_cell.angle_beta   90.00
_cell.angle_gamma   90.00
#
_symmetry.space_group_name_H-M   'P 1'
#
loop_
_entity.id
_entity.type
_entity.pdbx_description
1 polymer ?
#
loop_
_entity_poly.entity_id
_entity_poly.type
_entity_poly.pdbx_seq_one_letter_code
_entity_poly.pdbx_strand_id
1 'polypeptide(L)'
;MTPASARYLKLPLSFDAARLQAELDALLAPQWVEHFNTRDYDGGWRCLALRSADGRPRDIGALSEANFLDTPALAQCPYLRAVLDTFECDKAAVRLMAQEAGAVIKPHRDAATAFDDGLARLHVPLQTDPAVTFCIDGEDIHFSRGDTWYLNAGRTHAVHNRSARSRIHLVLDCLVNPWLRQLFARAGMAPSAPPRFGQVGADDKHPLAHQRRALLRAPEITLAQAGSLEGWYPVAVGDQPEGLWWRRLGARPFSEPFFSDTFRHQPPAERQLCFSDWQAPAALPDALAPNAFIFHVSRCGSTLLTQMLATLPSCVALSEPPVVDDFLRLRRQRLDAAGTDDVADHASHAGDAGDIVRLRALVRALGQRRDPRQRHLVVKLDSWHLRDLALLRAAFPATAMVFLYREPLQVLASHQRQRGPQMLPGLIDPDWLGITFDPPGEAGVAAGKTEADHGAGERLAPSDLDRYCLHVLCTLMETALATQNRGQPLLLLNYADLPKLPGLPLLARLGIRPGRTERADMLRRAAFHAKHGAPFSGDAATAGRWGAAPGPALFDRLARLYAALEQSRLNNEFVGN
;
A
#
# COMPACT_ATOMS: atom_id res chain seq x y z
N MET A 1 -17.22 -27.38 -2.00
CA MET A 1 -15.89 -27.72 -1.47
C MET A 1 -14.87 -26.88 -2.22
N THR A 2 -14.21 -25.94 -1.56
CA THR A 2 -13.11 -25.13 -2.11
C THR A 2 -11.92 -26.06 -2.35
N PRO A 3 -11.22 -26.01 -3.50
CA PRO A 3 -10.00 -26.79 -3.67
C PRO A 3 -9.01 -26.42 -2.58
N ALA A 4 -8.51 -27.42 -1.83
CA ALA A 4 -7.62 -27.18 -0.71
C ALA A 4 -6.27 -26.63 -1.22
N SER A 5 -5.91 -25.43 -0.78
CA SER A 5 -4.58 -24.85 -0.97
C SER A 5 -3.48 -25.80 -0.52
N ALA A 6 -2.42 -25.97 -1.30
CA ALA A 6 -1.30 -26.86 -0.95
C ALA A 6 -0.69 -26.45 0.40
N ARG A 7 -0.34 -27.43 1.24
CA ARG A 7 0.30 -27.21 2.55
C ARG A 7 1.73 -26.69 2.38
N TYR A 8 2.45 -27.30 1.46
CA TYR A 8 3.77 -26.92 0.98
C TYR A 8 3.90 -27.36 -0.48
N LEU A 9 4.88 -26.81 -1.20
CA LEU A 9 5.08 -27.12 -2.61
C LEU A 9 6.55 -26.93 -3.00
N LYS A 10 7.18 -27.93 -3.62
CA LYS A 10 8.49 -27.75 -4.25
C LYS A 10 8.28 -27.08 -5.61
N LEU A 11 8.83 -25.88 -5.79
CA LEU A 11 8.73 -25.14 -7.05
C LEU A 11 9.84 -25.59 -8.02
N PRO A 12 9.62 -25.52 -9.34
CA PRO A 12 10.59 -25.96 -10.35
C PRO A 12 11.70 -24.91 -10.56
N LEU A 13 12.31 -24.46 -9.46
CA LEU A 13 13.45 -23.55 -9.42
C LEU A 13 14.50 -24.11 -8.46
N SER A 14 15.73 -24.23 -8.94
CA SER A 14 16.87 -24.62 -8.13
C SER A 14 18.06 -23.74 -8.47
N PHE A 15 18.94 -23.53 -7.48
CA PHE A 15 20.09 -22.64 -7.56
C PHE A 15 21.35 -23.36 -7.09
N ASP A 16 22.51 -22.86 -7.52
CA ASP A 16 23.82 -23.42 -7.20
C ASP A 16 24.12 -23.26 -5.71
N ALA A 17 24.01 -24.38 -4.99
CA ALA A 17 24.22 -24.46 -3.56
C ALA A 17 25.64 -24.05 -3.12
N ALA A 18 26.66 -24.26 -3.96
CA ALA A 18 28.04 -23.90 -3.63
C ALA A 18 28.24 -22.38 -3.69
N ARG A 19 27.68 -21.73 -4.73
CA ARG A 19 27.72 -20.26 -4.84
C ARG A 19 26.91 -19.57 -3.75
N LEU A 20 25.73 -20.12 -3.43
CA LEU A 20 24.92 -19.68 -2.30
C LEU A 20 25.68 -19.73 -0.97
N GLN A 21 26.43 -20.81 -0.72
CA GLN A 21 27.24 -20.96 0.48
C GLN A 21 28.42 -19.99 0.51
N ALA A 22 29.13 -19.82 -0.60
CA ALA A 22 30.27 -18.91 -0.67
C ALA A 22 29.89 -17.46 -0.31
N GLU A 23 28.71 -17.00 -0.74
CA GLU A 23 28.22 -15.67 -0.36
C GLU A 23 27.74 -15.59 1.08
N LEU A 24 27.17 -16.67 1.61
CA LEU A 24 26.83 -16.76 3.03
C LEU A 24 28.08 -16.68 3.91
N ASP A 25 29.16 -17.36 3.54
CA ASP A 25 30.42 -17.36 4.26
C ASP A 25 31.11 -15.98 4.22
N ALA A 26 30.88 -15.21 3.14
CA ALA A 26 31.38 -13.85 2.98
C ALA A 26 30.61 -12.79 3.78
N LEU A 27 29.40 -13.09 4.28
CA LEU A 27 28.59 -12.16 5.05
C LEU A 27 29.11 -12.02 6.49
N LEU A 28 29.47 -10.79 6.88
CA LEU A 28 30.01 -10.49 8.21
C LEU A 28 28.99 -10.75 9.35
N ALA A 29 29.41 -11.51 10.38
CA ALA A 29 28.66 -11.82 11.60
C ALA A 29 27.97 -10.64 12.37
N PRO A 30 28.52 -9.41 12.47
CA PRO A 30 27.91 -8.31 13.25
C PRO A 30 26.56 -7.77 12.74
N GLN A 31 26.06 -8.27 11.60
CA GLN A 31 24.80 -7.81 10.99
C GLN A 31 23.57 -8.65 11.39
N TRP A 32 23.77 -9.86 11.91
CA TRP A 32 22.68 -10.76 12.30
C TRP A 32 22.03 -10.35 13.63
N VAL A 33 20.71 -10.22 13.65
CA VAL A 33 19.92 -9.89 14.85
C VAL A 33 19.08 -11.09 15.31
N GLU A 34 18.82 -11.21 16.61
CA GLU A 34 17.88 -12.19 17.14
C GLU A 34 16.45 -11.92 16.62
N HIS A 35 15.71 -12.99 16.37
CA HIS A 35 14.30 -12.88 15.98
C HIS A 35 13.47 -12.33 17.15
N PHE A 36 12.61 -11.34 16.88
CA PHE A 36 11.81 -10.65 17.92
C PHE A 36 10.72 -11.51 18.57
N ASN A 37 10.37 -12.66 17.96
CA ASN A 37 9.39 -13.62 18.48
C ASN A 37 10.02 -14.59 19.50
N THR A 38 10.64 -14.05 20.56
CA THR A 38 11.37 -14.85 21.57
C THR A 38 10.52 -15.85 22.34
N ARG A 39 9.19 -15.80 22.22
CA ARG A 39 8.26 -16.78 22.81
C ARG A 39 8.04 -18.01 21.93
N ASP A 40 8.34 -17.90 20.63
CA ASP A 40 7.97 -18.88 19.62
C ASP A 40 9.12 -19.84 19.28
N TYR A 41 10.27 -19.76 19.98
CA TYR A 41 11.39 -20.68 19.76
C TYR A 41 12.17 -20.98 21.03
N ASP A 42 12.89 -22.11 21.02
CA ASP A 42 13.92 -22.51 21.99
C ASP A 42 15.26 -22.70 21.24
N GLY A 43 16.38 -22.22 21.79
CA GLY A 43 17.68 -22.12 21.09
C GLY A 43 17.88 -20.78 20.37
N GLY A 44 18.90 -20.61 19.51
CA GLY A 44 19.09 -19.36 18.76
C GLY A 44 18.32 -19.30 17.44
N TRP A 45 17.65 -18.17 17.17
CA TRP A 45 17.01 -17.87 15.88
C TRP A 45 17.36 -16.45 15.44
N ARG A 46 18.22 -16.34 14.43
CA ARG A 46 18.78 -15.07 13.96
C ARG A 46 18.34 -14.75 12.54
N CYS A 47 18.28 -13.46 12.23
CA CYS A 47 17.89 -12.95 10.93
C CYS A 47 18.84 -11.87 10.43
N LEU A 48 19.00 -11.83 9.12
CA LEU A 48 19.67 -10.77 8.39
C LEU A 48 18.77 -10.34 7.24
N ALA A 49 18.28 -9.11 7.26
CA ALA A 49 17.48 -8.59 6.17
C ALA A 49 18.37 -8.28 4.97
N LEU A 50 18.03 -8.83 3.81
CA LEU A 50 18.60 -8.46 2.51
C LEU A 50 17.77 -7.37 1.86
N ARG A 51 16.45 -7.36 2.12
CA ARG A 51 15.54 -6.26 1.84
C ARG A 51 14.64 -5.98 3.04
N SER A 52 14.55 -4.72 3.48
CA SER A 52 13.74 -4.27 4.62
C SER A 52 13.01 -2.96 4.32
N ALA A 53 12.00 -2.62 5.12
CA ALA A 53 11.17 -1.44 4.92
C ALA A 53 11.96 -0.12 5.01
N ASP A 54 13.00 -0.10 5.85
CA ASP A 54 13.89 1.05 6.08
C ASP A 54 15.28 0.94 5.41
N GLY A 55 15.53 -0.16 4.68
CA GLY A 55 16.82 -0.45 4.05
C GLY A 55 17.96 -0.84 5.00
N ARG A 56 17.68 -1.06 6.29
CA ARG A 56 18.68 -1.50 7.27
C ARG A 56 18.70 -3.03 7.41
N PRO A 57 19.89 -3.68 7.47
CA PRO A 57 20.00 -5.14 7.61
C PRO A 57 19.37 -5.73 8.89
N ARG A 58 19.05 -4.88 9.87
CA ARG A 58 18.49 -5.25 11.18
C ARG A 58 16.97 -5.16 11.25
N ASP A 59 16.31 -4.56 10.25
CA ASP A 59 14.84 -4.52 10.19
C ASP A 59 14.33 -5.81 9.54
N ILE A 60 13.83 -6.72 10.38
CA ILE A 60 13.42 -8.07 10.00
C ILE A 60 11.90 -8.22 9.85
N GLY A 61 11.16 -7.11 9.80
CA GLY A 61 9.70 -7.11 9.60
C GLY A 61 9.27 -7.70 8.25
N ALA A 62 8.16 -8.43 8.22
CA ALA A 62 7.69 -9.17 7.03
C ALA A 62 6.77 -8.36 6.08
N LEU A 63 6.08 -7.32 6.58
CA LEU A 63 5.02 -6.60 5.85
C LEU A 63 5.08 -5.10 6.14
N SER A 64 5.13 -4.28 5.08
CA SER A 64 5.14 -2.81 5.15
C SER A 64 4.63 -2.19 3.84
N GLU A 65 4.00 -1.02 3.92
CA GLU A 65 3.69 -0.14 2.77
C GLU A 65 4.91 0.64 2.25
N ALA A 66 6.00 0.64 3.02
CA ALA A 66 7.25 1.25 2.64
C ALA A 66 7.94 0.40 1.54
N ASN A 67 8.73 1.05 0.67
CA ASN A 67 9.54 0.31 -0.29
C ASN A 67 10.49 -0.60 0.50
N PHE A 68 10.44 -1.91 0.28
CA PHE A 68 11.50 -2.78 0.77
C PHE A 68 12.77 -2.50 -0.05
N LEU A 69 13.73 -1.85 0.59
CA LEU A 69 14.98 -1.44 -0.03
C LEU A 69 16.02 -2.53 0.12
N ASP A 70 16.87 -2.67 -0.90
CA ASP A 70 18.09 -3.45 -0.79
C ASP A 70 18.94 -2.90 0.35
N THR A 71 19.31 -3.78 1.27
CA THR A 71 20.21 -3.42 2.35
C THR A 71 21.66 -3.49 1.86
N PRO A 72 22.62 -2.85 2.56
CA PRO A 72 24.05 -3.01 2.28
C PRO A 72 24.56 -4.46 2.31
N ALA A 73 23.83 -5.37 2.98
CA ALA A 73 24.15 -6.80 2.97
C ALA A 73 23.94 -7.41 1.58
N LEU A 74 22.86 -7.06 0.89
CA LEU A 74 22.58 -7.59 -0.46
C LEU A 74 23.58 -7.09 -1.52
N ALA A 75 24.21 -5.92 -1.31
CA ALA A 75 25.26 -5.43 -2.21
C ALA A 75 26.53 -6.31 -2.20
N GLN A 76 26.74 -7.09 -1.13
CA GLN A 76 27.88 -8.02 -0.99
C GLN A 76 27.60 -9.40 -1.60
N CYS A 77 26.38 -9.64 -2.08
CA CYS A 77 25.91 -10.96 -2.52
C CYS A 77 25.36 -10.92 -3.96
N PRO A 78 26.23 -10.79 -4.98
CA PRO A 78 25.81 -10.70 -6.37
C PRO A 78 25.03 -11.93 -6.89
N TYR A 79 25.32 -13.12 -6.39
CA TYR A 79 24.59 -14.34 -6.74
C TYR A 79 23.23 -14.41 -6.06
N LEU A 80 23.13 -14.07 -4.77
CA LEU A 80 21.82 -13.92 -4.12
C LEU A 80 20.97 -12.88 -4.84
N ARG A 81 21.55 -11.77 -5.30
CA ARG A 81 20.83 -10.81 -6.16
C ARG A 81 20.31 -11.46 -7.45
N ALA A 82 21.14 -12.22 -8.16
CA ALA A 82 20.72 -12.95 -9.36
C ALA A 82 19.61 -14.01 -9.06
N VAL A 83 19.67 -14.66 -7.90
CA VAL A 83 18.61 -15.55 -7.41
C VAL A 83 17.31 -14.75 -7.23
N LEU A 84 17.35 -13.59 -6.58
CA LEU A 84 16.17 -12.72 -6.42
C LEU A 84 15.60 -12.27 -7.76
N ASP A 85 16.46 -11.95 -8.74
CA ASP A 85 16.06 -11.50 -10.08
C ASP A 85 15.37 -12.60 -10.89
N THR A 86 15.59 -13.88 -10.55
CA THR A 86 14.89 -15.03 -11.15
C THR A 86 13.39 -15.05 -10.78
N PHE A 87 13.02 -14.49 -9.62
CA PHE A 87 11.63 -14.39 -9.22
C PHE A 87 10.99 -13.16 -9.88
N GLU A 88 10.25 -13.35 -10.96
CA GLU A 88 9.59 -12.26 -11.71
C GLU A 88 8.30 -11.78 -11.01
N CYS A 89 8.41 -11.46 -9.73
CA CYS A 89 7.36 -10.90 -8.90
C CYS A 89 7.92 -9.84 -7.95
N ASP A 90 7.03 -8.97 -7.47
CA ASP A 90 7.38 -8.00 -6.44
C ASP A 90 7.66 -8.72 -5.13
N LYS A 91 8.85 -8.52 -4.55
CA LYS A 91 9.20 -9.04 -3.22
C LYS A 91 9.01 -7.95 -2.18
N ALA A 92 8.30 -8.28 -1.10
CA ALA A 92 8.25 -7.51 0.14
C ALA A 92 9.54 -7.77 0.93
N ALA A 93 9.47 -8.48 2.06
CA ALA A 93 10.65 -8.81 2.85
C ALA A 93 11.50 -9.92 2.20
N VAL A 94 12.82 -9.73 2.19
CA VAL A 94 13.79 -10.74 1.79
C VAL A 94 14.84 -10.87 2.88
N ARG A 95 14.96 -12.06 3.47
CA ARG A 95 15.74 -12.27 4.70
C ARG A 95 16.50 -13.59 4.65
N LEU A 96 17.69 -13.61 5.23
CA LEU A 96 18.34 -14.85 5.64
C LEU A 96 17.89 -15.18 7.07
N MET A 97 17.39 -16.39 7.29
CA MET A 97 16.92 -16.86 8.59
C MET A 97 17.75 -18.06 9.03
N ALA A 98 18.49 -17.88 10.13
CA ALA A 98 19.38 -18.86 10.74
C ALA A 98 18.75 -19.45 12.01
N GLN A 99 18.55 -20.76 12.04
CA GLN A 99 18.09 -21.52 13.21
C GLN A 99 19.26 -22.39 13.69
N GLU A 100 19.69 -22.22 14.93
CA GLU A 100 20.85 -22.93 15.50
C GLU A 100 20.65 -24.45 15.59
N ALA A 101 21.75 -25.18 15.75
CA ALA A 101 21.72 -26.62 16.01
C ALA A 101 20.91 -26.93 17.28
N GLY A 102 20.01 -27.91 17.20
CA GLY A 102 19.11 -28.27 18.30
C GLY A 102 17.94 -27.31 18.53
N ALA A 103 17.86 -26.17 17.83
CA ALA A 103 16.81 -25.18 18.06
C ALA A 103 15.45 -25.62 17.50
N VAL A 104 14.38 -25.17 18.15
CA VAL A 104 12.98 -25.49 17.83
C VAL A 104 12.21 -24.20 17.65
N ILE A 105 11.50 -24.06 16.53
CA ILE A 105 10.45 -23.06 16.34
C ILE A 105 9.11 -23.77 16.63
N LYS A 106 8.39 -23.27 17.63
CA LYS A 106 7.15 -23.85 18.16
C LYS A 106 5.99 -23.73 17.16
N PRO A 107 4.95 -24.58 17.26
CA PRO A 107 3.78 -24.50 16.40
C PRO A 107 3.10 -23.12 16.44
N HIS A 108 2.98 -22.46 15.29
CA HIS A 108 2.34 -21.16 15.14
C HIS A 108 1.66 -21.01 13.76
N ARG A 109 0.97 -19.89 13.54
CA ARG A 109 0.32 -19.51 12.28
C ARG A 109 0.66 -18.07 11.93
N ASP A 110 0.99 -17.84 10.68
CA ASP A 110 1.23 -16.51 10.13
C ASP A 110 0.03 -16.08 9.28
N ALA A 111 -0.85 -15.27 9.88
CA ALA A 111 -2.04 -14.79 9.19
C ALA A 111 -1.70 -13.97 7.92
N ALA A 112 -2.48 -14.17 6.86
CA ALA A 112 -2.39 -13.44 5.58
C ALA A 112 -1.06 -13.60 4.83
N THR A 113 -0.47 -14.79 4.90
CA THR A 113 0.78 -15.15 4.21
C THR A 113 0.63 -16.38 3.31
N ALA A 114 -0.60 -16.84 3.10
CA ALA A 114 -0.88 -17.92 2.17
C ALA A 114 -0.96 -17.38 0.74
N PHE A 115 -0.57 -18.20 -0.23
CA PHE A 115 -0.65 -17.87 -1.65
C PHE A 115 -2.04 -17.35 -2.07
N ASP A 116 -3.11 -17.90 -1.49
CA ASP A 116 -4.48 -17.47 -1.75
C ASP A 116 -4.83 -16.08 -1.17
N ASP A 117 -4.05 -15.60 -0.20
CA ASP A 117 -4.16 -14.26 0.39
C ASP A 117 -3.41 -13.20 -0.44
N GLY A 118 -2.82 -13.58 -1.58
CA GLY A 118 -2.06 -12.67 -2.45
C GLY A 118 -0.59 -12.50 -2.08
N LEU A 119 -0.08 -13.25 -1.10
CA LEU A 119 1.33 -13.28 -0.70
C LEU A 119 1.83 -14.73 -0.62
N ALA A 120 3.01 -15.02 -1.15
CA ALA A 120 3.64 -16.34 -1.06
C ALA A 120 4.98 -16.25 -0.33
N ARG A 121 5.12 -16.98 0.78
CA ARG A 121 6.41 -17.15 1.44
C ARG A 121 7.19 -18.29 0.81
N LEU A 122 8.30 -17.94 0.16
CA LEU A 122 9.20 -18.87 -0.50
C LEU A 122 10.48 -19.05 0.32
N HIS A 123 10.99 -20.26 0.35
CA HIS A 123 12.23 -20.65 0.99
C HIS A 123 13.21 -21.19 -0.06
N VAL A 124 14.44 -20.71 -0.03
CA VAL A 124 15.58 -21.29 -0.74
C VAL A 124 16.63 -21.66 0.32
N PRO A 125 16.80 -22.95 0.66
CA PRO A 125 17.77 -23.37 1.67
C PRO A 125 19.21 -23.21 1.18
N LEU A 126 20.03 -22.41 1.90
CA LEU A 126 21.46 -22.24 1.63
C LEU A 126 22.28 -23.28 2.40
N GLN A 127 21.92 -23.47 3.68
CA GLN A 127 22.49 -24.46 4.58
C GLN A 127 21.34 -25.19 5.29
N THR A 128 21.28 -26.51 5.15
CA THR A 128 20.23 -27.35 5.74
C THR A 128 20.75 -28.77 5.86
N ASP A 129 20.06 -29.61 6.63
CA ASP A 129 20.40 -31.01 6.88
C ASP A 129 19.09 -31.83 6.87
N PRO A 130 19.08 -33.09 6.40
CA PRO A 130 17.87 -33.93 6.42
C PRO A 130 17.22 -34.07 7.80
N ALA A 131 17.97 -33.87 8.89
CA ALA A 131 17.45 -33.82 10.26
C ALA A 131 16.74 -32.49 10.60
N VAL A 132 16.65 -31.54 9.67
CA VAL A 132 15.84 -30.32 9.78
C VAL A 132 14.49 -30.55 9.11
N THR A 133 13.43 -30.57 9.91
CA THR A 133 12.06 -30.81 9.43
C THR A 133 11.13 -29.63 9.72
N PHE A 134 10.30 -29.30 8.74
CA PHE A 134 9.16 -28.40 8.87
C PHE A 134 7.93 -29.27 9.12
N CYS A 135 7.27 -29.10 10.26
CA CYS A 135 6.00 -29.77 10.55
C CYS A 135 4.86 -28.86 10.12
N ILE A 136 4.01 -29.26 9.18
CA ILE A 136 2.95 -28.43 8.59
C ILE A 136 1.64 -29.20 8.64
N ASP A 137 0.68 -28.74 9.44
CA ASP A 137 -0.55 -29.49 9.77
C ASP A 137 -0.27 -30.97 10.18
N GLY A 138 0.82 -31.18 10.93
CA GLY A 138 1.21 -32.49 11.45
C GLY A 138 2.08 -33.34 10.50
N GLU A 139 2.42 -32.83 9.32
CA GLU A 139 3.28 -33.54 8.35
C GLU A 139 4.69 -32.97 8.35
N ASP A 140 5.70 -33.82 8.57
CA ASP A 140 7.11 -33.44 8.54
C ASP A 140 7.67 -33.48 7.11
N ILE A 141 8.26 -32.37 6.67
CA ILE A 141 8.92 -32.25 5.37
C ILE A 141 10.31 -31.60 5.52
N HIS A 142 11.28 -32.12 4.77
CA HIS A 142 12.61 -31.51 4.66
C HIS A 142 12.70 -30.66 3.39
N PHE A 143 13.14 -29.40 3.53
CA PHE A 143 13.43 -28.54 2.39
C PHE A 143 14.89 -28.70 1.98
N SER A 144 15.11 -29.27 0.79
CA SER A 144 16.42 -29.58 0.24
C SER A 144 17.23 -28.35 -0.18
N ARG A 145 18.55 -28.45 -0.04
CA ARG A 145 19.52 -27.40 -0.34
C ARG A 145 19.43 -26.95 -1.80
N GLY A 146 19.44 -25.63 -2.04
CA GLY A 146 19.39 -25.01 -3.36
C GLY A 146 18.02 -25.05 -4.04
N ASP A 147 17.09 -25.87 -3.58
CA ASP A 147 15.73 -25.95 -4.12
C ASP A 147 14.82 -24.85 -3.60
N THR A 148 13.80 -24.50 -4.38
CA THR A 148 12.79 -23.52 -3.97
C THR A 148 11.54 -24.21 -3.42
N TRP A 149 11.12 -23.82 -2.23
CA TRP A 149 9.98 -24.37 -1.53
C TRP A 149 8.98 -23.28 -1.15
N TYR A 150 7.69 -23.54 -1.35
CA TYR A 150 6.61 -22.76 -0.76
C TYR A 150 6.13 -23.46 0.51
N LEU A 151 5.88 -22.68 1.56
CA LEU A 151 5.20 -23.07 2.78
C LEU A 151 3.93 -22.23 2.90
N ASN A 152 2.77 -22.86 3.08
CA ASN A 152 1.55 -22.15 3.45
C ASN A 152 1.61 -21.78 4.93
N ALA A 153 2.20 -20.63 5.23
CA ALA A 153 2.41 -20.18 6.61
C ALA A 153 1.10 -19.75 7.32
N GLY A 154 -0.02 -19.66 6.59
CA GLY A 154 -1.37 -19.53 7.18
C GLY A 154 -1.86 -20.80 7.91
N ARG A 155 -1.24 -21.95 7.64
CA ARG A 155 -1.48 -23.22 8.36
C ARG A 155 -0.62 -23.32 9.61
N THR A 156 -1.00 -24.22 10.53
CA THR A 156 -0.18 -24.45 11.73
C THR A 156 1.13 -25.07 11.29
N HIS A 157 2.25 -24.44 11.64
CA HIS A 157 3.57 -24.94 11.28
C HIS A 157 4.60 -24.75 12.40
N ALA A 158 5.60 -25.64 12.42
CA ALA A 158 6.73 -25.66 13.35
C ALA A 158 8.01 -26.07 12.61
N VAL A 159 9.19 -25.80 13.18
CA VAL A 159 10.46 -26.25 12.58
C VAL A 159 11.40 -26.81 13.64
N HIS A 160 11.91 -28.01 13.42
CA HIS A 160 12.86 -28.67 14.30
C HIS A 160 14.21 -28.81 13.60
N ASN A 161 15.25 -28.19 14.14
CA ASN A 161 16.62 -28.45 13.70
C ASN A 161 17.28 -29.50 14.62
N ARG A 162 17.17 -30.78 14.27
CA ARG A 162 17.81 -31.87 15.03
C ARG A 162 19.24 -32.17 14.57
N SER A 163 19.82 -31.32 13.73
CA SER A 163 21.17 -31.51 13.21
C SER A 163 22.22 -30.88 14.13
N ALA A 164 23.49 -31.21 13.88
CA ALA A 164 24.63 -30.61 14.57
C ALA A 164 25.06 -29.25 13.97
N ARG A 165 24.31 -28.72 13.00
CA ARG A 165 24.65 -27.48 12.27
C ARG A 165 23.47 -26.53 12.26
N SER A 166 23.75 -25.24 12.11
CA SER A 166 22.68 -24.26 11.92
C SER A 166 21.99 -24.46 10.57
N ARG A 167 20.67 -24.30 10.51
CA ARG A 167 19.91 -24.17 9.25
C ARG A 167 19.86 -22.71 8.84
N ILE A 168 20.15 -22.40 7.59
CA ILE A 168 20.07 -21.04 7.03
C ILE A 168 19.30 -21.08 5.71
N HIS A 169 18.13 -20.46 5.68
CA HIS A 169 17.30 -20.32 4.47
C HIS A 169 17.22 -18.86 4.06
N LEU A 170 17.24 -18.60 2.75
CA LEU A 170 16.72 -17.37 2.17
C LEU A 170 15.20 -17.48 2.16
N VAL A 171 14.54 -16.49 2.75
CA VAL A 171 13.09 -16.40 2.84
C VAL A 171 12.64 -15.15 2.10
N LEU A 172 11.74 -15.35 1.13
CA LEU A 172 11.17 -14.29 0.30
C LEU A 172 9.66 -14.23 0.55
N ASP A 173 9.15 -13.07 0.94
CA ASP A 173 7.71 -12.79 0.90
C ASP A 173 7.39 -12.14 -0.46
N CYS A 174 6.75 -12.89 -1.35
CA CYS A 174 6.47 -12.48 -2.74
C CYS A 174 4.99 -12.13 -2.93
N LEU A 175 4.68 -11.02 -3.58
CA LEU A 175 3.32 -10.71 -4.01
C LEU A 175 2.92 -11.64 -5.16
N VAL A 176 1.74 -12.24 -5.06
CA VAL A 176 1.26 -13.23 -6.03
C VAL A 176 0.81 -12.50 -7.30
N ASN A 177 1.54 -12.77 -8.40
CA ASN A 177 1.25 -12.25 -9.74
C ASN A 177 1.06 -13.40 -10.75
N PRO A 178 0.72 -13.13 -12.03
CA PRO A 178 0.51 -14.18 -13.03
C PRO A 178 1.70 -15.14 -13.21
N TRP A 179 2.94 -14.62 -13.19
CA TRP A 179 4.15 -15.45 -13.29
C TRP A 179 4.25 -16.44 -12.13
N LEU A 180 4.01 -15.98 -10.90
CA LEU A 180 4.06 -16.84 -9.72
C LEU A 180 2.94 -17.89 -9.74
N ARG A 181 1.75 -17.53 -10.23
CA ARG A 181 0.65 -18.48 -10.45
C ARG A 181 1.02 -19.57 -11.46
N GLN A 182 1.65 -19.21 -12.58
CA GLN A 182 2.14 -20.19 -13.56
C GLN A 182 3.24 -21.08 -12.98
N LEU A 183 4.13 -20.52 -12.15
CA LEU A 183 5.16 -21.30 -11.47
C LEU A 183 4.54 -22.35 -10.52
N PHE A 184 3.53 -21.97 -9.75
CA PHE A 184 2.81 -22.86 -8.84
C PHE A 184 2.00 -23.92 -9.61
N ALA A 185 1.39 -23.55 -10.73
CA ALA A 185 0.69 -24.50 -11.61
C ALA A 185 1.65 -25.55 -12.19
N ARG A 186 2.83 -25.13 -12.66
CA ARG A 186 3.88 -26.05 -13.13
C ARG A 186 4.39 -27.00 -12.04
N ALA A 187 4.32 -26.56 -10.78
CA ALA A 187 4.69 -27.37 -9.62
C ALA A 187 3.58 -28.36 -9.19
N GLY A 188 2.42 -28.36 -9.86
CA GLY A 188 1.31 -29.28 -9.57
C GLY A 188 0.25 -28.73 -8.61
N MET A 189 0.28 -27.44 -8.26
CA MET A 189 -0.85 -26.82 -7.56
C MET A 189 -1.98 -26.57 -8.55
N ALA A 190 -3.17 -27.12 -8.27
CA ALA A 190 -4.36 -26.83 -9.07
C ALA A 190 -4.60 -25.31 -9.09
N PRO A 191 -4.84 -24.69 -10.26
CA PRO A 191 -5.17 -23.28 -10.31
C PRO A 191 -6.40 -23.04 -9.45
N SER A 192 -6.25 -22.31 -8.33
CA SER A 192 -7.40 -21.61 -7.77
C SER A 192 -7.91 -20.72 -8.90
N ALA A 193 -9.20 -20.74 -9.22
CA ALA A 193 -9.74 -19.71 -10.10
C ALA A 193 -9.23 -18.35 -9.58
N PRO A 194 -8.74 -17.44 -10.45
CA PRO A 194 -8.55 -16.08 -10.02
C PRO A 194 -9.84 -15.65 -9.32
N PRO A 195 -9.79 -14.94 -8.18
CA PRO A 195 -11.02 -14.46 -7.55
C PRO A 195 -11.87 -13.85 -8.67
N ARG A 196 -13.06 -14.43 -8.90
CA ARG A 196 -13.96 -13.93 -9.94
C ARG A 196 -14.15 -12.45 -9.62
N PHE A 197 -13.83 -11.59 -10.58
CA PHE A 197 -14.05 -10.16 -10.46
C PHE A 197 -15.46 -9.96 -9.86
N GLY A 198 -15.53 -9.28 -8.70
CA GLY A 198 -16.82 -8.94 -8.08
C GLY A 198 -17.44 -9.96 -7.09
N GLN A 199 -16.74 -10.97 -6.57
CA GLN A 199 -17.25 -11.74 -5.41
C GLN A 199 -16.34 -11.65 -4.18
N VAL A 200 -16.57 -10.59 -3.39
CA VAL A 200 -16.03 -10.41 -2.04
C VAL A 200 -16.91 -11.17 -1.04
N GLY A 201 -16.52 -12.39 -0.69
CA GLY A 201 -17.05 -13.11 0.46
C GLY A 201 -16.43 -12.61 1.77
N ALA A 202 -17.06 -12.96 2.90
CA ALA A 202 -16.85 -12.45 4.26
C ALA A 202 -15.47 -12.67 4.92
N ASP A 203 -14.41 -12.91 4.16
CA ASP A 203 -13.02 -12.86 4.62
C ASP A 203 -12.31 -11.69 3.91
N ASP A 204 -11.76 -10.77 4.69
CA ASP A 204 -11.25 -9.44 4.30
C ASP A 204 -10.06 -9.54 3.30
N LYS A 205 -10.36 -9.77 2.00
CA LYS A 205 -9.44 -9.94 0.84
C LYS A 205 -8.93 -8.62 0.24
N HIS A 206 -9.08 -7.50 0.95
CA HIS A 206 -8.68 -6.18 0.48
C HIS A 206 -7.13 -6.03 0.43
N PRO A 207 -6.50 -5.43 -0.60
CA PRO A 207 -5.04 -5.20 -0.64
C PRO A 207 -4.49 -4.44 0.58
N LEU A 208 -5.27 -3.56 1.20
CA LEU A 208 -4.88 -2.85 2.43
C LEU A 208 -5.37 -3.55 3.72
N ALA A 209 -5.99 -4.73 3.63
CA ALA A 209 -6.45 -5.47 4.81
C ALA A 209 -5.30 -5.78 5.79
N HIS A 210 -4.08 -5.93 5.28
CA HIS A 210 -2.91 -6.12 6.14
C HIS A 210 -2.61 -4.89 7.01
N GLN A 211 -2.80 -3.66 6.49
CA GLN A 211 -2.64 -2.42 7.25
C GLN A 211 -3.74 -2.28 8.28
N ARG A 212 -4.98 -2.54 7.87
CA ARG A 212 -6.14 -2.55 8.76
C ARG A 212 -5.90 -3.50 9.94
N ARG A 213 -5.51 -4.76 9.66
CA ARG A 213 -5.13 -5.73 10.69
C ARG A 213 -3.99 -5.24 11.57
N ALA A 214 -2.95 -4.60 11.01
CA ALA A 214 -1.83 -4.09 11.79
C ALA A 214 -2.23 -2.92 12.71
N LEU A 215 -3.14 -2.05 12.25
CA LEU A 215 -3.69 -0.96 13.04
C LEU A 215 -4.55 -1.48 14.19
N LEU A 216 -5.28 -2.58 13.95
CA LEU A 216 -6.13 -3.25 14.95
C LEU A 216 -5.37 -4.21 15.89
N ARG A 217 -4.03 -4.29 15.82
CA ARG A 217 -3.22 -5.10 16.76
C ARG A 217 -2.89 -4.31 18.03
N ALA A 218 -3.83 -4.23 18.96
CA ALA A 218 -3.60 -3.76 20.33
C ALA A 218 -4.60 -4.38 21.32
N PRO A 219 -4.32 -4.33 22.64
CA PRO A 219 -5.30 -4.62 23.68
C PRO A 219 -6.54 -3.73 23.56
N GLU A 220 -7.72 -4.35 23.54
CA GLU A 220 -9.01 -3.67 23.54
C GLU A 220 -9.41 -3.25 24.96
N ILE A 221 -9.91 -2.03 25.09
CA ILE A 221 -10.55 -1.49 26.28
C ILE A 221 -11.93 -0.95 25.91
N THR A 222 -12.83 -0.85 26.89
CA THR A 222 -14.14 -0.25 26.67
C THR A 222 -14.03 1.27 26.52
N LEU A 223 -15.00 1.88 25.83
CA LEU A 223 -15.07 3.33 25.72
C LEU A 223 -15.16 4.02 27.09
N ALA A 224 -15.83 3.40 28.06
CA ALA A 224 -15.89 3.87 29.45
C ALA A 224 -14.51 3.84 30.13
N GLN A 225 -13.68 2.83 29.86
CA GLN A 225 -12.31 2.75 30.34
C GLN A 225 -11.39 3.78 29.66
N ALA A 226 -11.65 4.11 28.39
CA ALA A 226 -10.92 5.16 27.69
C ALA A 226 -11.19 6.55 28.32
N GLY A 227 -12.39 6.75 28.86
CA GLY A 227 -12.83 7.98 29.54
C GLY A 227 -13.11 9.15 28.59
N SER A 228 -12.17 9.43 27.68
CA SER A 228 -12.27 10.42 26.60
C SER A 228 -11.60 9.88 25.33
N LEU A 229 -12.12 10.28 24.17
CA LEU A 229 -11.51 10.01 22.86
C LEU A 229 -10.44 11.05 22.47
N GLU A 230 -10.13 12.00 23.34
CA GLU A 230 -9.02 12.95 23.12
C GLU A 230 -7.68 12.20 23.01
N GLY A 231 -6.97 12.40 21.89
CA GLY A 231 -5.73 11.68 21.60
C GLY A 231 -5.93 10.25 21.12
N TRP A 232 -7.17 9.84 20.84
CA TRP A 232 -7.51 8.61 20.13
C TRP A 232 -7.87 8.93 18.69
N TYR A 233 -7.43 8.14 17.73
CA TYR A 233 -7.77 8.38 16.33
C TYR A 233 -8.49 7.18 15.73
N PRO A 234 -9.49 7.42 14.85
CA PRO A 234 -10.14 6.34 14.15
C PRO A 234 -9.13 5.73 13.16
N VAL A 235 -9.02 4.40 13.17
CA VAL A 235 -8.06 3.64 12.36
C VAL A 235 -8.72 2.65 11.41
N ALA A 236 -9.97 2.27 11.67
CA ALA A 236 -10.77 1.43 10.79
C ALA A 236 -12.27 1.68 11.00
N VAL A 237 -13.06 1.37 9.98
CA VAL A 237 -14.53 1.32 10.12
C VAL A 237 -14.94 -0.11 10.52
N GLY A 238 -15.86 -0.21 11.48
CA GLY A 238 -16.57 -1.44 11.80
C GLY A 238 -17.85 -1.54 10.97
N ASP A 239 -18.12 -2.72 10.43
CA ASP A 239 -19.34 -3.05 9.68
C ASP A 239 -20.38 -3.75 10.57
N GLN A 240 -19.94 -4.64 11.47
CA GLN A 240 -20.75 -5.35 12.44
C GLN A 240 -19.99 -5.50 13.77
N PRO A 241 -20.23 -4.62 14.78
CA PRO A 241 -21.15 -3.48 14.76
C PRO A 241 -20.68 -2.32 13.85
N GLU A 242 -21.64 -1.56 13.31
CA GLU A 242 -21.36 -0.36 12.52
C GLU A 242 -20.77 0.75 13.42
N GLY A 243 -19.58 1.25 13.09
CA GLY A 243 -18.95 2.30 13.87
C GLY A 243 -17.47 2.49 13.59
N LEU A 244 -16.72 2.96 14.58
CA LEU A 244 -15.32 3.32 14.46
C LEU A 244 -14.46 2.55 15.44
N TRP A 245 -13.40 1.94 14.93
CA TRP A 245 -12.29 1.43 15.73
C TRP A 245 -11.27 2.54 15.94
N TRP A 246 -10.92 2.79 17.20
CA TRP A 246 -10.01 3.85 17.60
C TRP A 246 -8.74 3.28 18.17
N ARG A 247 -7.61 3.92 17.87
CA ARG A 247 -6.33 3.61 18.49
C ARG A 247 -5.79 4.83 19.25
N ARG A 248 -5.36 4.60 20.49
CA ARG A 248 -4.74 5.65 21.30
C ARG A 248 -3.41 6.05 20.69
N LEU A 249 -3.18 7.35 20.50
CA LEU A 249 -1.92 7.91 20.01
C LEU A 249 -1.31 8.92 20.99
N GLY A 250 -2.12 9.48 21.90
CA GLY A 250 -1.66 10.48 22.88
C GLY A 250 -1.29 11.79 22.20
N ALA A 251 -0.14 12.38 22.54
CA ALA A 251 0.34 13.65 21.98
C ALA A 251 1.28 13.50 20.77
N ARG A 252 1.53 12.26 20.30
CA ARG A 252 2.48 12.00 19.21
C ARG A 252 2.02 12.64 17.90
N PRO A 253 2.83 13.50 17.24
CA PRO A 253 2.46 14.12 15.98
C PRO A 253 2.45 13.11 14.83
N PHE A 254 1.75 13.45 13.75
CA PHE A 254 1.88 12.74 12.47
C PHE A 254 3.03 13.36 11.69
N SER A 255 4.19 12.71 11.74
CA SER A 255 5.43 13.18 11.10
C SER A 255 5.92 12.22 10.02
N GLU A 256 5.38 11.02 10.00
CA GLU A 256 5.76 9.91 9.16
C GLU A 256 5.15 10.01 7.75
N PRO A 257 5.74 9.32 6.76
CA PRO A 257 5.29 9.39 5.36
C PRO A 257 3.83 8.98 5.16
N PHE A 258 3.32 8.04 5.97
CA PHE A 258 1.94 7.58 5.97
C PHE A 258 1.33 7.61 7.38
N PHE A 259 0.00 7.75 7.45
CA PHE A 259 -0.76 7.72 8.69
C PHE A 259 -0.51 6.41 9.47
N SER A 260 -0.50 5.29 8.76
CA SER A 260 -0.26 3.95 9.30
C SER A 260 1.13 3.81 9.95
N ASP A 261 2.16 4.46 9.39
CA ASP A 261 3.53 4.43 9.90
C ASP A 261 3.65 5.04 11.30
N THR A 262 2.90 6.11 11.57
CA THR A 262 2.88 6.77 12.89
C THR A 262 2.45 5.79 13.98
N PHE A 263 1.44 4.97 13.68
CA PHE A 263 0.96 3.92 14.57
C PHE A 263 1.89 2.70 14.58
N ARG A 264 2.57 2.38 13.47
CA ARG A 264 3.54 1.28 13.43
C ARG A 264 4.71 1.53 14.40
N HIS A 265 5.20 2.76 14.46
CA HIS A 265 6.30 3.16 15.37
C HIS A 265 5.86 3.35 16.83
N GLN A 266 4.58 3.14 17.16
CA GLN A 266 4.12 3.19 18.55
C GLN A 266 4.59 1.95 19.34
N PRO A 267 5.24 2.13 20.51
CA PRO A 267 5.62 1.04 21.40
C PRO A 267 4.43 0.14 21.75
N PRO A 268 4.57 -1.20 21.73
CA PRO A 268 3.49 -2.13 22.04
C PRO A 268 2.77 -1.85 23.37
N ALA A 269 3.51 -1.42 24.40
CA ALA A 269 2.97 -1.12 25.73
C ALA A 269 2.04 0.11 25.77
N GLU A 270 2.12 1.01 24.79
CA GLU A 270 1.28 2.21 24.70
C GLU A 270 0.03 2.00 23.84
N ARG A 271 -0.08 0.85 23.17
CA ARG A 271 -1.18 0.59 22.23
C ARG A 271 -2.43 0.22 23.00
N GLN A 272 -3.53 0.89 22.70
CA GLN A 272 -4.85 0.54 23.18
C GLN A 272 -5.85 0.75 22.03
N LEU A 273 -6.86 -0.11 21.97
CA LEU A 273 -8.00 0.00 21.07
C LEU A 273 -9.28 0.22 21.85
N CYS A 274 -10.22 0.96 21.27
CA CYS A 274 -11.62 0.93 21.70
C CYS A 274 -12.54 1.08 20.50
N PHE A 275 -13.80 0.68 20.65
CA PHE A 275 -14.84 0.84 19.64
C PHE A 275 -15.85 1.91 20.07
N SER A 276 -16.40 2.65 19.10
CA SER A 276 -17.51 3.57 19.31
C SER A 276 -18.49 3.54 18.14
N ASP A 277 -19.70 4.05 18.37
CA ASP A 277 -20.60 4.43 17.29
C ASP A 277 -20.10 5.68 16.52
N TRP A 278 -20.84 6.04 15.48
CA TRP A 278 -20.60 7.22 14.64
C TRP A 278 -20.91 8.57 15.31
N GLN A 279 -21.58 8.58 16.46
CA GLN A 279 -21.93 9.81 17.18
C GLN A 279 -20.79 10.26 18.10
N ALA A 280 -19.96 9.33 18.60
CA ALA A 280 -18.87 9.62 19.51
C ALA A 280 -17.90 10.75 19.07
N PRO A 281 -17.52 10.91 17.77
CA PRO A 281 -16.72 12.06 17.32
C PRO A 281 -17.31 13.44 17.64
N ALA A 282 -18.64 13.55 17.81
CA ALA A 282 -19.29 14.82 18.14
C ALA A 282 -18.90 15.34 19.54
N ALA A 283 -18.53 14.43 20.45
CA ALA A 283 -18.11 14.78 21.81
C ALA A 283 -16.66 15.28 21.92
N LEU A 284 -15.88 15.25 20.83
CA LEU A 284 -14.51 15.77 20.83
C LEU A 284 -14.50 17.29 21.04
N PRO A 285 -13.70 17.81 22.00
CA PRO A 285 -13.79 19.21 22.42
C PRO A 285 -13.27 20.20 21.37
N ASP A 286 -12.17 19.88 20.69
CA ASP A 286 -11.55 20.74 19.67
C ASP A 286 -11.06 19.95 18.45
N ALA A 287 -11.42 20.42 17.27
CA ALA A 287 -11.07 19.80 16.00
C ALA A 287 -10.93 20.85 14.90
N LEU A 288 -9.92 20.67 14.06
CA LEU A 288 -9.66 21.47 12.88
C LEU A 288 -10.60 21.05 11.75
N ALA A 289 -11.23 22.03 11.10
CA ALA A 289 -11.82 21.82 9.79
C ALA A 289 -10.72 21.61 8.74
N PRO A 290 -10.93 20.76 7.72
CA PRO A 290 -9.93 20.53 6.68
C PRO A 290 -9.74 21.79 5.83
N ASN A 291 -8.49 22.26 5.74
CA ASN A 291 -8.08 23.32 4.82
C ASN A 291 -7.96 22.79 3.40
N ALA A 292 -7.48 21.55 3.26
CA ALA A 292 -7.32 20.92 1.96
C ALA A 292 -7.47 19.41 1.99
N PHE A 293 -8.04 18.87 0.92
CA PHE A 293 -7.84 17.49 0.50
C PHE A 293 -6.85 17.43 -0.65
N ILE A 294 -5.85 16.56 -0.56
CA ILE A 294 -4.85 16.34 -1.62
C ILE A 294 -5.19 15.04 -2.36
N PHE A 295 -5.60 15.19 -3.62
CA PHE A 295 -5.71 14.13 -4.61
C PHE A 295 -4.45 14.07 -5.47
N HIS A 296 -4.20 12.93 -6.12
CA HIS A 296 -2.98 12.76 -6.90
C HIS A 296 -3.02 11.64 -7.94
N VAL A 297 -2.16 11.73 -8.96
CA VAL A 297 -1.98 10.70 -10.01
C VAL A 297 -1.10 9.51 -9.63
N SER A 298 -0.73 9.39 -8.35
CA SER A 298 0.31 8.48 -7.84
C SER A 298 1.74 8.83 -8.29
N ARG A 299 2.74 8.46 -7.47
CA ARG A 299 4.19 8.68 -7.69
C ARG A 299 4.60 10.10 -8.14
N CYS A 300 3.78 11.10 -7.80
CA CYS A 300 3.93 12.50 -8.19
C CYS A 300 4.37 13.41 -7.03
N GLY A 301 4.96 12.85 -5.98
CA GLY A 301 5.43 13.62 -4.82
C GLY A 301 4.35 14.00 -3.79
N SER A 302 3.19 13.36 -3.78
CA SER A 302 2.12 13.64 -2.79
C SER A 302 2.56 13.38 -1.35
N THR A 303 3.38 12.36 -1.12
CA THR A 303 4.06 12.14 0.17
C THR A 303 5.08 13.23 0.48
N LEU A 304 5.79 13.77 -0.53
CA LEU A 304 6.74 14.85 -0.28
C LEU A 304 6.01 16.12 0.18
N LEU A 305 4.89 16.45 -0.47
CA LEU A 305 4.04 17.57 -0.08
C LEU A 305 3.59 17.46 1.39
N THR A 306 3.04 16.33 1.81
CA THR A 306 2.61 16.14 3.21
C THR A 306 3.79 16.17 4.17
N GLN A 307 4.94 15.62 3.79
CA GLN A 307 6.15 15.67 4.60
C GLN A 307 6.71 17.09 4.77
N MET A 308 6.64 17.93 3.74
CA MET A 308 6.99 19.36 3.87
C MET A 308 6.02 20.07 4.81
N LEU A 309 4.71 19.84 4.67
CA LEU A 309 3.68 20.42 5.55
C LEU A 309 3.82 19.95 7.00
N ALA A 310 4.20 18.69 7.23
CA ALA A 310 4.42 18.13 8.56
C ALA A 310 5.61 18.77 9.32
N THR A 311 6.48 19.54 8.63
CA THR A 311 7.51 20.34 9.30
C THR A 311 6.95 21.57 10.01
N LEU A 312 5.74 21.99 9.67
CA LEU A 312 5.11 23.20 10.20
C LEU A 312 4.36 22.87 11.50
N PRO A 313 4.69 23.47 12.66
CA PRO A 313 3.96 23.24 13.91
C PRO A 313 2.48 23.65 13.83
N SER A 314 2.15 24.52 12.87
CA SER A 314 0.78 24.98 12.60
C SER A 314 -0.05 24.00 11.76
N CYS A 315 0.55 22.95 11.20
CA CYS A 315 -0.13 22.01 10.31
C CYS A 315 -0.24 20.61 10.91
N VAL A 316 -1.42 20.00 10.74
CA VAL A 316 -1.64 18.56 10.84
C VAL A 316 -1.78 18.03 9.42
N ALA A 317 -0.75 17.36 8.92
CA ALA A 317 -0.73 16.77 7.58
C ALA A 317 -0.92 15.26 7.70
N LEU A 318 -2.11 14.77 7.35
CA LEU A 318 -2.44 13.36 7.37
C LEU A 318 -2.25 12.76 5.97
N SER A 319 -1.62 11.60 5.89
CA SER A 319 -1.20 10.99 4.63
C SER A 319 -1.84 9.61 4.49
N GLU A 320 -2.86 9.50 3.64
CA GLU A 320 -3.63 8.28 3.35
C GLU A 320 -4.15 7.58 4.63
N PRO A 321 -5.06 8.20 5.43
CA PRO A 321 -5.62 7.54 6.61
C PRO A 321 -6.51 6.34 6.18
N PRO A 322 -6.18 5.09 6.54
CA PRO A 322 -6.89 3.92 6.02
C PRO A 322 -8.38 3.88 6.36
N VAL A 323 -8.79 4.52 7.46
CA VAL A 323 -10.20 4.63 7.85
C VAL A 323 -11.05 5.41 6.84
N VAL A 324 -10.46 6.34 6.08
CA VAL A 324 -11.17 7.06 5.02
C VAL A 324 -11.43 6.12 3.84
N ASP A 325 -10.45 5.29 3.49
CA ASP A 325 -10.60 4.26 2.47
C ASP A 325 -11.66 3.21 2.86
N ASP A 326 -11.62 2.72 4.10
CA ASP A 326 -12.65 1.81 4.66
C ASP A 326 -14.05 2.42 4.54
N PHE A 327 -14.22 3.69 4.92
CA PHE A 327 -15.51 4.39 4.83
C PHE A 327 -16.02 4.47 3.39
N LEU A 328 -15.18 4.93 2.45
CA LEU A 328 -15.57 5.09 1.04
C LEU A 328 -15.88 3.75 0.38
N ARG A 329 -15.14 2.70 0.73
CA ARG A 329 -15.38 1.33 0.27
C ARG A 329 -16.72 0.79 0.74
N LEU A 330 -16.97 0.83 2.04
CA LEU A 330 -18.24 0.34 2.63
C LEU A 330 -19.44 1.13 2.10
N ARG A 331 -19.26 2.42 1.81
CA ARG A 331 -20.28 3.23 1.15
C ARG A 331 -20.60 2.68 -0.25
N ARG A 332 -19.59 2.40 -1.08
CA ARG A 332 -19.80 1.85 -2.43
C ARG A 332 -20.51 0.51 -2.37
N GLN A 333 -20.03 -0.40 -1.53
CA GLN A 333 -20.68 -1.70 -1.34
C GLN A 333 -22.17 -1.58 -0.96
N ARG A 334 -22.52 -0.58 -0.14
CA ARG A 334 -23.92 -0.27 0.21
C ARG A 334 -24.73 0.24 -0.99
N LEU A 335 -24.14 1.12 -1.82
CA LEU A 335 -24.78 1.63 -3.03
C LEU A 335 -24.96 0.54 -4.09
N ASP A 336 -23.96 -0.33 -4.26
CA ASP A 336 -24.01 -1.46 -5.18
C ASP A 336 -25.10 -2.46 -4.74
N ALA A 337 -25.15 -2.78 -3.44
CA ALA A 337 -26.18 -3.65 -2.88
C ALA A 337 -27.59 -3.05 -2.97
N ALA A 338 -27.72 -1.73 -3.08
CA ALA A 338 -28.99 -1.03 -3.27
C ALA A 338 -29.48 -1.00 -4.73
N GLY A 339 -28.75 -1.62 -5.67
CA GLY A 339 -29.14 -1.71 -7.08
C GLY A 339 -28.92 -0.42 -7.87
N THR A 340 -27.97 0.43 -7.45
CA THR A 340 -27.56 1.60 -8.25
C THR A 340 -26.53 1.15 -9.30
N ASP A 341 -27.02 0.57 -10.40
CA ASP A 341 -26.19 -0.11 -11.42
C ASP A 341 -25.32 0.84 -12.28
N ASP A 342 -25.39 2.16 -12.10
CA ASP A 342 -24.68 3.13 -12.93
C ASP A 342 -23.65 3.96 -12.15
N VAL A 343 -22.39 3.94 -12.58
CA VAL A 343 -21.27 4.70 -11.97
C VAL A 343 -21.49 6.22 -12.05
N ALA A 344 -22.27 6.67 -13.05
CA ALA A 344 -22.74 8.05 -13.16
C ALA A 344 -23.70 8.44 -12.03
N ASP A 345 -24.43 7.48 -11.46
CA ASP A 345 -25.39 7.67 -10.37
C ASP A 345 -24.74 7.70 -8.97
N HIS A 346 -23.56 7.14 -8.76
CA HIS A 346 -22.87 7.34 -7.47
C HIS A 346 -22.52 8.81 -7.19
N ALA A 347 -22.34 9.62 -8.26
CA ALA A 347 -22.17 11.06 -8.16
C ALA A 347 -23.50 11.80 -7.90
N SER A 348 -24.63 11.29 -8.40
CA SER A 348 -25.98 11.81 -8.08
C SER A 348 -26.38 11.50 -6.64
N HIS A 349 -25.87 10.41 -6.06
CA HIS A 349 -26.00 10.03 -4.64
C HIS A 349 -24.94 10.65 -3.71
N ALA A 350 -24.11 11.58 -4.19
CA ALA A 350 -23.17 12.32 -3.33
C ALA A 350 -23.85 13.19 -2.26
N GLY A 351 -25.17 13.39 -2.38
CA GLY A 351 -26.03 14.14 -1.46
C GLY A 351 -26.66 13.33 -0.33
N ASP A 352 -26.34 12.04 -0.15
CA ASP A 352 -26.85 11.27 1.01
C ASP A 352 -26.42 11.96 2.32
N ALA A 353 -27.40 12.51 3.03
CA ALA A 353 -27.19 13.24 4.26
C ALA A 353 -26.49 12.38 5.33
N GLY A 354 -26.74 11.07 5.35
CA GLY A 354 -26.10 10.14 6.28
C GLY A 354 -24.61 9.98 6.03
N ASP A 355 -24.21 9.78 4.78
CA ASP A 355 -22.78 9.66 4.42
C ASP A 355 -22.04 10.99 4.62
N ILE A 356 -22.67 12.12 4.31
CA ILE A 356 -22.10 13.46 4.59
C ILE A 356 -21.86 13.64 6.09
N VAL A 357 -22.82 13.25 6.94
CA VAL A 357 -22.69 13.36 8.40
C VAL A 357 -21.58 12.44 8.92
N ARG A 358 -21.54 11.17 8.49
CA ARG A 358 -20.48 10.21 8.89
C ARG A 358 -19.10 10.66 8.43
N LEU A 359 -18.95 11.16 7.20
CA LEU A 359 -17.69 11.68 6.68
C LEU A 359 -17.23 12.92 7.46
N ARG A 360 -18.14 13.84 7.81
CA ARG A 360 -17.85 14.99 8.67
C ARG A 360 -17.39 14.56 10.07
N ALA A 361 -18.07 13.57 10.66
CA ALA A 361 -17.69 13.01 11.96
C ALA A 361 -16.29 12.37 11.90
N LEU A 362 -16.00 11.60 10.85
CA LEU A 362 -14.69 10.97 10.65
C LEU A 362 -13.57 12.01 10.49
N VAL A 363 -13.75 13.02 9.64
CA VAL A 363 -12.72 14.06 9.45
C VAL A 363 -12.56 14.94 10.69
N ARG A 364 -13.65 15.20 11.45
CA ARG A 364 -13.57 15.85 12.76
C ARG A 364 -12.66 15.06 13.71
N ALA A 365 -12.84 13.74 13.77
CA ALA A 365 -12.03 12.86 14.60
C ALA A 365 -10.54 12.84 14.17
N LEU A 366 -10.28 12.81 12.86
CA LEU A 366 -8.94 12.95 12.30
C LEU A 366 -8.33 14.34 12.54
N GLY A 367 -9.17 15.37 12.65
CA GLY A 367 -8.79 16.77 12.81
C GLY A 367 -8.52 17.21 14.25
N GLN A 368 -8.50 16.31 15.23
CA GLN A 368 -8.27 16.67 16.64
C GLN A 368 -7.07 17.60 16.81
N ARG A 369 -7.28 18.74 17.48
CA ARG A 369 -6.22 19.69 17.81
C ARG A 369 -5.54 19.24 19.10
N ARG A 370 -4.26 18.87 19.01
CA ARG A 370 -3.46 18.39 20.16
C ARG A 370 -2.34 19.35 20.58
N ASP A 371 -2.08 20.35 19.75
CA ASP A 371 -1.12 21.40 20.04
C ASP A 371 -1.80 22.77 19.81
N PRO A 372 -1.74 23.71 20.76
CA PRO A 372 -2.32 25.04 20.61
C PRO A 372 -1.76 25.86 19.45
N ARG A 373 -0.70 25.44 18.77
CA ARG A 373 -0.15 26.05 17.54
C ARG A 373 -0.82 25.55 16.28
N GLN A 374 -1.45 24.38 16.30
CA GLN A 374 -2.10 23.79 15.12
C GLN A 374 -3.29 24.63 14.68
N ARG A 375 -3.25 25.06 13.41
CA ARG A 375 -4.27 25.90 12.77
C ARG A 375 -4.84 25.25 11.51
N HIS A 376 -4.10 24.33 10.91
CA HIS A 376 -4.41 23.82 9.58
C HIS A 376 -4.48 22.29 9.57
N LEU A 377 -5.53 21.74 8.95
CA LEU A 377 -5.64 20.32 8.67
C LEU A 377 -5.55 20.09 7.15
N VAL A 378 -4.62 19.24 6.73
CA VAL A 378 -4.48 18.82 5.34
C VAL A 378 -4.54 17.29 5.31
N VAL A 379 -5.44 16.75 4.49
CA VAL A 379 -5.62 15.29 4.36
C VAL A 379 -5.31 14.87 2.93
N LYS A 380 -4.22 14.13 2.76
CA LYS A 380 -3.90 13.47 1.50
C LYS A 380 -4.63 12.15 1.43
N LEU A 381 -5.36 11.95 0.34
CA LEU A 381 -6.19 10.79 0.07
C LEU A 381 -5.45 9.83 -0.87
N ASP A 382 -5.89 8.58 -0.95
CA ASP A 382 -5.37 7.65 -1.95
C ASP A 382 -5.73 8.11 -3.37
N SER A 383 -4.92 7.72 -4.36
CA SER A 383 -5.12 8.21 -5.74
C SER A 383 -6.50 7.86 -6.31
N TRP A 384 -7.08 6.73 -5.90
CA TRP A 384 -8.41 6.29 -6.37
C TRP A 384 -9.58 7.05 -5.72
N HIS A 385 -9.37 7.73 -4.59
CA HIS A 385 -10.42 8.55 -3.94
C HIS A 385 -10.81 9.79 -4.77
N LEU A 386 -10.11 10.11 -5.87
CA LEU A 386 -10.52 11.17 -6.79
C LEU A 386 -11.95 10.97 -7.31
N ARG A 387 -12.42 9.72 -7.40
CA ARG A 387 -13.79 9.37 -7.80
C ARG A 387 -14.83 9.64 -6.71
N ASP A 388 -14.40 9.97 -5.48
CA ASP A 388 -15.25 10.36 -4.35
C ASP A 388 -15.29 11.89 -4.15
N LEU A 389 -14.72 12.65 -5.09
CA LEU A 389 -14.62 14.11 -4.99
C LEU A 389 -15.98 14.80 -4.77
N ALA A 390 -17.05 14.30 -5.39
CA ALA A 390 -18.38 14.88 -5.24
C ALA A 390 -18.87 14.82 -3.79
N LEU A 391 -18.68 13.67 -3.12
CA LEU A 391 -19.02 13.50 -1.70
C LEU A 391 -18.17 14.41 -0.82
N LEU A 392 -16.86 14.49 -1.08
CA LEU A 392 -15.94 15.36 -0.33
C LEU A 392 -16.30 16.84 -0.47
N ARG A 393 -16.74 17.29 -1.65
CA ARG A 393 -17.25 18.66 -1.86
C ARG A 393 -18.56 18.92 -1.15
N ALA A 394 -19.50 17.96 -1.20
CA ALA A 394 -20.77 18.07 -0.50
C ALA A 394 -20.56 18.14 1.02
N ALA A 395 -19.65 17.32 1.55
CA ALA A 395 -19.31 17.32 2.96
C ALA A 395 -18.52 18.58 3.37
N PHE A 396 -17.61 19.07 2.54
CA PHE A 396 -16.71 20.20 2.86
C PHE A 396 -16.64 21.24 1.73
N PRO A 397 -17.70 22.05 1.54
CA PRO A 397 -17.80 22.96 0.40
C PRO A 397 -16.78 24.12 0.43
N ALA A 398 -16.26 24.46 1.61
CA ALA A 398 -15.25 25.51 1.79
C ALA A 398 -13.81 24.98 1.73
N THR A 399 -13.60 23.66 1.60
CA THR A 399 -12.28 23.05 1.64
C THR A 399 -11.65 23.01 0.26
N ALA A 400 -10.37 23.39 0.18
CA ALA A 400 -9.65 23.37 -1.07
C ALA A 400 -9.41 21.93 -1.55
N MET A 401 -9.58 21.69 -2.85
CA MET A 401 -9.33 20.39 -3.48
C MET A 401 -8.06 20.52 -4.32
N VAL A 402 -6.94 20.01 -3.84
CA VAL A 402 -5.64 20.06 -4.52
C VAL A 402 -5.46 18.80 -5.36
N PHE A 403 -5.02 18.93 -6.60
CA PHE A 403 -4.65 17.80 -7.44
C PHE A 403 -3.19 17.88 -7.85
N LEU A 404 -2.38 16.96 -7.33
CA LEU A 404 -0.96 16.87 -7.59
C LEU A 404 -0.66 15.85 -8.69
N TYR A 405 0.01 16.32 -9.72
CA TYR A 405 0.37 15.51 -10.88
C TYR A 405 1.82 15.73 -11.30
N ARG A 406 2.29 14.88 -12.21
CA ARG A 406 3.68 14.81 -12.63
C ARG A 406 3.74 14.38 -14.09
N GLU A 407 4.87 14.66 -14.74
CA GLU A 407 5.17 14.14 -16.07
C GLU A 407 4.89 12.62 -16.13
N PRO A 408 4.07 12.15 -17.08
CA PRO A 408 3.58 10.78 -17.09
C PRO A 408 4.65 9.70 -17.17
N LEU A 409 5.69 9.88 -18.01
CA LEU A 409 6.76 8.89 -18.15
C LEU A 409 7.51 8.66 -16.84
N GLN A 410 7.67 9.69 -16.02
CA GLN A 410 8.28 9.56 -14.70
C GLN A 410 7.40 8.78 -13.71
N VAL A 411 6.08 8.99 -13.74
CA VAL A 411 5.11 8.23 -12.93
C VAL A 411 5.15 6.76 -13.31
N LEU A 412 5.09 6.50 -14.62
CA LEU A 412 5.14 5.19 -15.24
C LEU A 412 6.45 4.44 -14.93
N ALA A 413 7.61 5.07 -15.13
CA ALA A 413 8.91 4.49 -14.78
C ALA A 413 9.05 4.21 -13.27
N SER A 414 8.38 5.00 -12.41
CA SER A 414 8.31 4.69 -10.99
C SER A 414 7.46 3.45 -10.71
N HIS A 415 6.36 3.23 -11.44
CA HIS A 415 5.51 2.06 -11.27
C HIS A 415 6.09 0.79 -11.88
N GLN A 416 6.87 0.87 -12.96
CA GLN A 416 7.65 -0.27 -13.46
C GLN A 416 8.69 -0.78 -12.47
N ARG A 417 9.25 0.11 -11.62
CA ARG A 417 10.15 -0.28 -10.53
C ARG A 417 9.41 -0.91 -9.35
N GLN A 418 8.20 -0.43 -9.07
CA GLN A 418 7.37 -0.92 -7.98
C GLN A 418 5.93 -0.46 -8.20
N ARG A 419 5.05 -1.42 -8.53
CA ARG A 419 3.64 -1.12 -8.76
C ARG A 419 2.96 -0.76 -7.44
N GLY A 420 2.07 0.22 -7.51
CA GLY A 420 1.12 0.46 -6.42
C GLY A 420 -0.04 -0.52 -6.56
N PRO A 421 -0.81 -0.77 -5.49
CA PRO A 421 -1.93 -1.71 -5.55
C PRO A 421 -2.94 -1.36 -6.64
N GLN A 422 -3.21 -0.06 -6.85
CA GLN A 422 -4.09 0.44 -7.90
C GLN A 422 -3.58 0.24 -9.33
N MET A 423 -2.31 -0.14 -9.49
CA MET A 423 -1.68 -0.40 -10.80
C MET A 423 -1.60 -1.91 -11.10
N LEU A 424 -2.25 -2.74 -10.27
CA LEU A 424 -2.33 -4.18 -10.42
C LEU A 424 -3.80 -4.60 -10.57
N PRO A 425 -4.17 -5.30 -11.66
CA PRO A 425 -5.53 -5.78 -11.85
C PRO A 425 -6.03 -6.61 -10.67
N GLY A 426 -7.25 -6.33 -10.22
CA GLY A 426 -7.95 -7.10 -9.18
C GLY A 426 -7.57 -6.77 -7.73
N LEU A 427 -6.61 -5.88 -7.49
CA LEU A 427 -6.33 -5.39 -6.12
C LEU A 427 -7.30 -4.27 -5.74
N ILE A 428 -7.45 -3.26 -6.59
CA ILE A 428 -8.50 -2.25 -6.45
C ILE A 428 -9.57 -2.54 -7.49
N ASP A 429 -10.82 -2.34 -7.10
CA ASP A 429 -11.97 -2.50 -7.98
C ASP A 429 -11.81 -1.60 -9.23
N PRO A 430 -11.79 -2.18 -10.45
CA PRO A 430 -11.69 -1.42 -11.68
C PRO A 430 -12.79 -0.35 -11.82
N ASP A 431 -14.01 -0.62 -11.34
CA ASP A 431 -15.11 0.35 -11.43
C ASP A 431 -14.87 1.54 -10.51
N TRP A 432 -14.27 1.30 -9.33
CA TRP A 432 -13.81 2.38 -8.46
C TRP A 432 -12.67 3.17 -9.10
N LEU A 433 -11.78 2.52 -9.87
CA LEU A 433 -10.77 3.24 -10.65
C LEU A 433 -11.33 3.94 -11.88
N GLY A 434 -12.58 3.65 -12.28
CA GLY A 434 -13.22 4.15 -13.50
C GLY A 434 -12.67 3.51 -14.77
N ILE A 435 -12.28 2.24 -14.70
CA ILE A 435 -11.67 1.50 -15.80
C ILE A 435 -12.54 0.30 -16.15
N THR A 436 -12.99 0.25 -17.39
CA THR A 436 -13.75 -0.87 -17.93
C THR A 436 -12.82 -1.72 -18.83
N PHE A 437 -12.76 -3.02 -18.57
CA PHE A 437 -12.07 -3.98 -19.42
C PHE A 437 -13.03 -5.09 -19.84
N ASP A 438 -12.94 -5.50 -21.10
CA ASP A 438 -13.58 -6.75 -21.52
C ASP A 438 -12.79 -7.93 -20.94
N PRO A 439 -13.43 -8.87 -20.21
CA PRO A 439 -12.74 -10.00 -19.64
C PRO A 439 -12.13 -10.90 -20.74
N PRO A 440 -10.89 -11.37 -20.57
CA PRO A 440 -10.26 -12.26 -21.54
C PRO A 440 -10.83 -13.67 -21.39
N GLY A 441 -11.76 -14.06 -22.27
CA GLY A 441 -12.15 -15.48 -22.39
C GLY A 441 -13.60 -15.86 -22.73
N GLU A 442 -14.52 -14.94 -23.02
CA GLU A 442 -15.84 -15.34 -23.56
C GLU A 442 -15.84 -15.28 -25.10
N ALA A 443 -15.09 -16.17 -25.73
CA ALA A 443 -15.52 -16.68 -27.02
C ALA A 443 -16.68 -17.65 -26.77
N GLY A 444 -17.88 -17.11 -26.49
CA GLY A 444 -19.10 -17.91 -26.44
C GLY A 444 -20.09 -17.58 -25.31
N VAL A 445 -21.25 -17.08 -25.74
CA VAL A 445 -22.58 -17.30 -25.14
C VAL A 445 -22.94 -16.50 -23.87
N ALA A 446 -23.07 -15.18 -24.00
CA ALA A 446 -24.30 -14.54 -23.52
C ALA A 446 -25.32 -14.62 -24.67
N ALA A 447 -26.37 -15.42 -24.50
CA ALA A 447 -27.40 -15.59 -25.52
C ALA A 447 -28.01 -14.22 -25.89
N GLY A 448 -27.74 -13.75 -27.11
CA GLY A 448 -28.48 -12.64 -27.73
C GLY A 448 -27.78 -11.29 -27.89
N LYS A 449 -26.48 -11.15 -27.61
CA LYS A 449 -25.75 -9.90 -27.89
C LYS A 449 -24.74 -10.09 -29.02
N THR A 450 -24.76 -9.20 -30.01
CA THR A 450 -23.87 -9.22 -31.17
C THR A 450 -22.59 -8.45 -30.90
N GLU A 451 -21.54 -8.62 -31.72
CA GLU A 451 -20.29 -7.82 -31.62
C GLU A 451 -20.53 -6.30 -31.68
N ALA A 452 -21.70 -5.85 -32.19
CA ALA A 452 -22.09 -4.45 -32.19
C ALA A 452 -22.60 -3.93 -30.84
N ASP A 453 -22.99 -4.81 -29.91
CA ASP A 453 -23.54 -4.46 -28.58
C ASP A 453 -22.46 -4.32 -27.50
N HIS A 454 -21.25 -4.83 -27.75
CA HIS A 454 -20.09 -4.57 -26.92
C HIS A 454 -19.50 -3.23 -27.36
N GLY A 455 -19.88 -2.14 -26.66
CA GLY A 455 -19.22 -0.84 -26.82
C GLY A 455 -17.70 -1.03 -26.73
N ALA A 456 -16.94 -0.27 -27.54
CA ALA A 456 -15.51 -0.44 -27.84
C ALA A 456 -14.56 -0.55 -26.62
N GLY A 457 -14.71 -1.62 -25.84
CA GLY A 457 -13.88 -2.00 -24.72
C GLY A 457 -12.59 -2.58 -25.26
N GLU A 458 -11.47 -2.10 -24.74
CA GLU A 458 -10.17 -2.61 -25.13
C GLU A 458 -9.90 -3.89 -24.36
N ARG A 459 -9.85 -5.05 -25.06
CA ARG A 459 -9.48 -6.33 -24.45
C ARG A 459 -8.06 -6.25 -23.90
N LEU A 460 -7.92 -6.23 -22.58
CA LEU A 460 -6.63 -6.14 -21.89
C LEU A 460 -6.21 -7.52 -21.38
N ALA A 461 -5.09 -8.05 -21.90
CA ALA A 461 -4.56 -9.31 -21.42
C ALA A 461 -4.15 -9.19 -19.94
N PRO A 462 -4.43 -10.17 -19.06
CA PRO A 462 -4.14 -10.05 -17.62
C PRO A 462 -2.65 -9.85 -17.29
N SER A 463 -1.76 -10.15 -18.24
CA SER A 463 -0.31 -9.97 -18.14
C SER A 463 0.17 -8.59 -18.58
N ASP A 464 -0.65 -7.77 -19.25
CA ASP A 464 -0.25 -6.46 -19.78
C ASP A 464 -0.39 -5.36 -18.71
N LEU A 465 0.46 -5.46 -17.68
CA LEU A 465 0.42 -4.56 -16.53
C LEU A 465 0.83 -3.12 -16.87
N ASP A 466 1.63 -2.92 -17.93
CA ASP A 466 2.02 -1.59 -18.39
C ASP A 466 0.86 -0.86 -19.05
N ARG A 467 0.10 -1.54 -19.92
CA ARG A 467 -1.13 -0.97 -20.48
C ARG A 467 -2.19 -0.73 -19.41
N TYR A 468 -2.35 -1.64 -18.45
CA TYR A 468 -3.22 -1.39 -17.29
C TYR A 468 -2.82 -0.11 -16.55
N CYS A 469 -1.52 0.07 -16.29
CA CYS A 469 -0.98 1.30 -15.68
C CYS A 469 -1.33 2.57 -16.47
N LEU A 470 -1.22 2.51 -17.80
CA LEU A 470 -1.59 3.61 -18.70
C LEU A 470 -3.07 3.96 -18.58
N HIS A 471 -3.96 2.97 -18.55
CA HIS A 471 -5.40 3.21 -18.36
C HIS A 471 -5.69 3.89 -17.03
N VAL A 472 -5.14 3.37 -15.92
CA VAL A 472 -5.31 3.98 -14.59
C VAL A 472 -4.88 5.46 -14.62
N LEU A 473 -3.71 5.74 -15.21
CA LEU A 473 -3.18 7.09 -15.24
C LEU A 473 -4.00 8.03 -16.13
N CYS A 474 -4.46 7.56 -17.29
CA CYS A 474 -5.40 8.27 -18.16
C CYS A 474 -6.69 8.60 -17.40
N THR A 475 -7.31 7.63 -16.73
CA THR A 475 -8.57 7.83 -16.01
C THR A 475 -8.44 8.84 -14.87
N LEU A 476 -7.32 8.82 -14.12
CA LEU A 476 -7.05 9.80 -13.07
C LEU A 476 -6.93 11.23 -13.64
N MET A 477 -6.17 11.40 -14.72
CA MET A 477 -5.99 12.72 -15.36
C MET A 477 -7.29 13.22 -16.00
N GLU A 478 -8.05 12.33 -16.64
CA GLU A 478 -9.36 12.63 -17.23
C GLU A 478 -10.37 13.06 -16.19
N THR A 479 -10.44 12.33 -15.07
CA THR A 479 -11.34 12.68 -13.96
C THR A 479 -11.00 14.06 -13.41
N ALA A 480 -9.72 14.39 -13.28
CA ALA A 480 -9.28 15.71 -12.83
C ALA A 480 -9.63 16.83 -13.83
N LEU A 481 -9.42 16.61 -15.13
CA LEU A 481 -9.78 17.57 -16.19
C LEU A 481 -11.29 17.77 -16.30
N ALA A 482 -12.08 16.70 -16.27
CA ALA A 482 -13.54 16.78 -16.30
C ALA A 482 -14.08 17.61 -15.13
N THR A 483 -13.40 17.57 -13.99
CA THR A 483 -13.72 18.35 -12.80
C THR A 483 -13.38 19.84 -12.94
N GLN A 484 -12.26 20.18 -13.60
CA GLN A 484 -11.86 21.59 -13.82
C GLN A 484 -12.96 22.40 -14.50
N ASN A 485 -13.73 21.76 -15.39
CA ASN A 485 -14.73 22.41 -16.21
C ASN A 485 -16.11 22.60 -15.52
N ARG A 486 -16.26 22.24 -14.23
CA ARG A 486 -17.57 22.19 -13.52
C ARG A 486 -17.75 23.25 -12.41
N GLY A 487 -17.19 24.45 -12.55
CA GLY A 487 -17.52 25.63 -11.70
C GLY A 487 -16.87 25.69 -10.31
N GLN A 488 -16.29 24.60 -9.81
CA GLN A 488 -15.36 24.59 -8.68
C GLN A 488 -14.06 23.91 -9.15
N PRO A 489 -13.06 24.66 -9.65
CA PRO A 489 -11.83 24.07 -10.18
C PRO A 489 -10.96 23.46 -9.07
N LEU A 490 -10.18 22.43 -9.40
CA LEU A 490 -9.14 21.92 -8.50
C LEU A 490 -7.96 22.89 -8.48
N LEU A 491 -7.27 23.00 -7.34
CA LEU A 491 -5.98 23.64 -7.26
C LEU A 491 -4.92 22.69 -7.83
N LEU A 492 -4.47 22.97 -9.04
CA LEU A 492 -3.50 22.15 -9.76
C LEU A 492 -2.09 22.44 -9.25
N LEU A 493 -1.34 21.38 -8.92
CA LEU A 493 0.06 21.47 -8.53
C LEU A 493 0.88 20.46 -9.34
N ASN A 494 1.90 20.93 -10.06
CA ASN A 494 2.84 20.05 -10.72
C ASN A 494 3.98 19.67 -9.76
N TYR A 495 4.43 18.42 -9.80
CA TYR A 495 5.58 17.91 -9.06
C TYR A 495 6.83 18.81 -9.21
N ALA A 496 7.05 19.36 -10.40
CA ALA A 496 8.18 20.26 -10.69
C ALA A 496 8.17 21.55 -9.86
N ASP A 497 7.03 21.94 -9.30
CA ASP A 497 6.88 23.12 -8.46
C ASP A 497 6.93 22.83 -6.95
N LEU A 498 6.96 21.55 -6.53
CA LEU A 498 7.11 21.19 -5.11
C LEU A 498 8.36 21.81 -4.45
N PRO A 499 9.55 21.86 -5.09
CA PRO A 499 10.71 22.52 -4.50
C PRO A 499 10.50 24.03 -4.27
N LYS A 500 9.56 24.65 -5.00
CA LYS A 500 9.22 26.08 -4.88
C LYS A 500 8.05 26.32 -3.93
N LEU A 501 7.39 25.26 -3.45
CA LEU A 501 6.15 25.31 -2.66
C LEU A 501 6.16 26.37 -1.54
N PRO A 502 7.23 26.57 -0.75
CA PRO A 502 7.23 27.57 0.33
C PRO A 502 7.07 29.02 -0.14
N GLY A 503 7.31 29.30 -1.43
CA GLY A 503 7.10 30.59 -2.06
C GLY A 503 5.87 30.66 -2.98
N LEU A 504 5.16 29.54 -3.20
CA LEU A 504 4.00 29.53 -4.10
C LEU A 504 2.77 30.18 -3.45
N PRO A 505 1.93 30.90 -4.23
CA PRO A 505 0.64 31.40 -3.76
C PRO A 505 -0.30 30.30 -3.25
N LEU A 506 -0.07 29.04 -3.65
CA LEU A 506 -0.87 27.88 -3.24
C LEU A 506 -1.02 27.80 -1.72
N LEU A 507 0.07 27.91 -0.95
CA LEU A 507 -0.01 27.82 0.53
C LEU A 507 -0.93 28.89 1.12
N ALA A 508 -0.84 30.13 0.60
CA ALA A 508 -1.70 31.22 1.03
C ALA A 508 -3.18 30.96 0.69
N ARG A 509 -3.48 30.33 -0.46
CA ARG A 509 -4.84 29.88 -0.81
C ARG A 509 -5.37 28.79 0.12
N LEU A 510 -4.47 27.97 0.69
CA LEU A 510 -4.82 26.99 1.75
C LEU A 510 -4.93 27.63 3.15
N GLY A 511 -4.69 28.94 3.27
CA GLY A 511 -4.62 29.66 4.54
C GLY A 511 -3.32 29.48 5.30
N ILE A 512 -2.32 28.79 4.73
CA ILE A 512 -1.04 28.46 5.36
C ILE A 512 -0.02 29.52 4.98
N ARG A 513 0.53 30.23 5.98
CA ARG A 513 1.51 31.32 5.76
C ARG A 513 2.79 31.04 6.56
N PRO A 514 3.71 30.20 6.06
CA PRO A 514 4.92 29.87 6.79
C PRO A 514 5.85 31.09 6.89
N GLY A 515 6.41 31.30 8.07
CA GLY A 515 7.44 32.30 8.33
C GLY A 515 8.78 31.92 7.69
N ARG A 516 9.80 32.80 7.84
CA ARG A 516 11.11 32.61 7.19
C ARG A 516 11.79 31.28 7.58
N THR A 517 11.79 30.94 8.87
CA THR A 517 12.40 29.71 9.38
C THR A 517 11.65 28.47 8.91
N GLU A 518 10.32 28.49 9.01
CA GLU A 518 9.44 27.42 8.55
C GLU A 518 9.60 27.13 7.05
N ARG A 519 9.71 28.16 6.22
CA ARG A 519 10.02 27.98 4.78
C ARG A 519 11.35 27.27 4.58
N ALA A 520 12.37 27.60 5.38
CA ALA A 520 13.66 26.95 5.31
C ALA A 520 13.59 25.47 5.77
N ASP A 521 12.77 25.15 6.78
CA ASP A 521 12.51 23.77 7.20
C ASP A 521 11.84 22.95 6.09
N MET A 522 10.83 23.51 5.43
CA MET A 522 10.17 22.87 4.30
C MET A 522 11.17 22.58 3.17
N LEU A 523 12.03 23.54 2.82
CA LEU A 523 13.07 23.36 1.79
C LEU A 523 14.11 22.32 2.19
N ARG A 524 14.56 22.32 3.46
CA ARG A 524 15.44 21.29 4.00
C ARG A 524 14.80 19.92 3.85
N ARG A 525 13.53 19.77 4.21
CA ARG A 525 12.82 18.49 4.07
C ARG A 525 12.72 18.05 2.61
N ALA A 526 12.56 18.99 1.67
CA ALA A 526 12.49 18.69 0.24
C ALA A 526 13.80 18.14 -0.36
N ALA A 527 14.94 18.34 0.31
CA ALA A 527 16.22 17.78 -0.11
C ALA A 527 16.37 16.27 0.17
N PHE A 528 15.38 15.62 0.80
CA PHE A 528 15.42 14.21 1.18
C PHE A 528 14.22 13.42 0.62
N HIS A 529 14.43 12.14 0.34
CA HIS A 529 13.39 11.23 -0.12
C HIS A 529 12.20 11.21 0.85
N ALA A 530 10.99 11.34 0.30
CA ALA A 530 9.77 11.53 1.08
C ALA A 530 9.45 10.37 2.04
N LYS A 531 9.85 9.13 1.70
CA LYS A 531 9.52 7.94 2.49
C LYS A 531 10.62 7.41 3.40
N HIS A 532 11.88 7.74 3.10
CA HIS A 532 13.05 7.04 3.68
C HIS A 532 14.10 8.00 4.25
N GLY A 533 13.95 9.31 4.04
CA GLY A 533 14.86 10.31 4.61
C GLY A 533 16.27 10.33 4.03
N ALA A 534 16.60 9.50 3.03
CA ALA A 534 17.89 9.56 2.33
C ALA A 534 17.99 10.82 1.46
N PRO A 535 19.17 11.42 1.26
CA PRO A 535 19.35 12.57 0.37
C PRO A 535 18.79 12.28 -1.03
N PHE A 536 18.05 13.23 -1.60
CA PHE A 536 17.47 13.10 -2.93
C PHE A 536 18.44 13.63 -3.99
N SER A 537 18.90 12.76 -4.88
CA SER A 537 19.85 13.09 -5.95
C SER A 537 19.19 13.32 -7.31
N GLY A 538 17.88 13.58 -7.33
CA GLY A 538 17.09 13.70 -8.56
C GLY A 538 16.47 12.38 -9.01
N ASP A 539 15.65 12.48 -10.05
CA ASP A 539 14.98 11.32 -10.65
C ASP A 539 15.94 10.53 -11.53
N ALA A 540 15.82 9.20 -11.48
CA ALA A 540 16.53 8.33 -12.41
C ALA A 540 16.07 8.61 -13.85
N ALA A 541 16.99 8.53 -14.81
CA ALA A 541 16.68 8.68 -16.22
C ALA A 541 15.57 7.70 -16.65
N THR A 542 14.56 8.22 -17.34
CA THR A 542 13.42 7.45 -17.86
C THR A 542 13.71 6.80 -19.21
N ALA A 543 14.81 7.19 -19.88
CA ALA A 543 15.18 6.70 -21.19
C ALA A 543 15.44 5.17 -21.17
N GLY A 544 14.70 4.43 -21.98
CA GLY A 544 14.96 3.01 -22.29
C GLY A 544 14.19 1.96 -21.49
N ARG A 545 13.28 2.32 -20.57
CA ARG A 545 12.48 1.33 -19.80
C ARG A 545 11.11 1.00 -20.42
N TRP A 546 10.60 1.87 -21.26
CA TRP A 546 9.45 1.58 -22.11
C TRP A 546 10.05 1.13 -23.45
N GLY A 547 9.92 -0.15 -23.80
CA GLY A 547 10.36 -0.69 -25.09
C GLY A 547 9.54 -0.10 -26.25
N ALA A 548 9.13 -0.92 -27.23
CA ALA A 548 8.04 -0.51 -28.11
C ALA A 548 6.81 -0.21 -27.23
N ALA A 549 6.41 1.06 -27.12
CA ALA A 549 5.42 1.51 -26.15
C ALA A 549 4.13 0.66 -26.24
N PRO A 550 3.65 0.05 -25.15
CA PRO A 550 2.41 -0.69 -25.16
C PRO A 550 1.26 0.30 -25.44
N GLY A 551 0.72 0.24 -26.66
CA GLY A 551 -0.36 1.11 -27.12
C GLY A 551 0.07 2.56 -27.37
N PRO A 552 0.68 2.88 -28.53
CA PRO A 552 1.03 4.25 -28.91
C PRO A 552 -0.14 5.25 -28.76
N ALA A 553 -1.36 4.83 -29.08
CA ALA A 553 -2.56 5.66 -28.94
C ALA A 553 -2.90 6.03 -27.48
N LEU A 554 -2.73 5.11 -26.53
CA LEU A 554 -2.94 5.37 -25.10
C LEU A 554 -1.85 6.30 -24.55
N PHE A 555 -0.63 6.09 -25.00
CA PHE A 555 0.48 6.96 -24.64
C PHE A 555 0.27 8.40 -25.15
N ASP A 556 -0.15 8.55 -26.41
CA ASP A 556 -0.48 9.85 -26.99
C ASP A 556 -1.68 10.51 -26.28
N ARG A 557 -2.69 9.71 -25.90
CA ARG A 557 -3.82 10.17 -25.09
C ARG A 557 -3.34 10.72 -23.75
N LEU A 558 -2.52 9.96 -23.03
CA LEU A 558 -1.94 10.37 -21.76
C LEU A 558 -1.12 11.66 -21.87
N ALA A 559 -0.31 11.80 -22.92
CA ALA A 559 0.45 13.02 -23.20
C ALA A 559 -0.47 14.23 -23.42
N ARG A 560 -1.57 14.07 -24.19
CA ARG A 560 -2.57 15.13 -24.38
C ARG A 560 -3.27 15.54 -23.08
N LEU A 561 -3.62 14.57 -22.24
CA LEU A 561 -4.24 14.83 -20.94
C LEU A 561 -3.30 15.62 -20.01
N TYR A 562 -2.03 15.23 -19.95
CA TYR A 562 -1.03 15.96 -19.19
C TYR A 562 -0.86 17.41 -19.69
N ALA A 563 -0.78 17.60 -21.01
CA ALA A 563 -0.66 18.93 -21.61
C ALA A 563 -1.88 19.81 -21.28
N ALA A 564 -3.10 19.25 -21.31
CA ALA A 564 -4.32 19.97 -20.95
C ALA A 564 -4.36 20.36 -19.45
N LEU A 565 -3.83 19.51 -18.56
CA LEU A 565 -3.69 19.84 -17.13
C LEU A 565 -2.69 20.99 -16.94
N GLU A 566 -1.53 20.95 -17.61
CA GLU A 566 -0.55 22.03 -17.57
C GLU A 566 -1.11 23.36 -18.08
N GLN A 567 -1.81 23.34 -19.22
CA GLN A 567 -2.47 24.54 -19.75
C GLN A 567 -3.50 25.09 -18.74
N SER A 568 -4.31 24.23 -18.14
CA SER A 568 -5.30 24.64 -17.12
C SER A 568 -4.62 25.25 -15.88
N ARG A 569 -3.50 24.67 -15.43
CA ARG A 569 -2.73 25.18 -14.28
C ARG A 569 -2.18 26.58 -14.57
N LEU A 570 -1.53 26.74 -15.72
CA LEU A 570 -0.95 28.03 -16.12
C LEU A 570 -2.04 29.10 -16.27
N ASN A 571 -3.16 28.79 -16.91
CA ASN A 571 -4.28 29.73 -17.04
C ASN A 571 -4.85 30.17 -15.68
N ASN A 572 -4.94 29.26 -14.71
CA ASN A 572 -5.41 29.57 -13.35
C ASN A 572 -4.39 30.38 -12.51
N GLU A 573 -3.11 30.37 -12.88
CA GLU A 573 -2.09 31.25 -12.30
C GLU A 573 -2.19 32.67 -12.87
N PHE A 574 -2.51 32.83 -14.16
CA PHE A 574 -2.68 34.15 -14.80
C PHE A 574 -3.93 34.91 -14.37
N VAL A 575 -5.04 34.22 -14.06
CA VAL A 575 -6.30 34.86 -13.63
C VAL A 575 -6.30 35.24 -12.14
N GLY A 576 -5.35 34.71 -11.35
CA GLY A 576 -5.29 34.87 -9.90
C GLY A 576 -4.24 35.85 -9.38
N ASN A 577 -3.69 36.71 -10.23
CA ASN A 577 -2.77 37.81 -9.88
C ASN A 577 -3.49 39.15 -9.83
#